data_AF-A0A959B0M3-F1
#
_entry.id   AF-A0A959B0M3-F1
#
_cell.length_a   1.000
_cell.length_b   1.000
_cell.length_c   1.000
_cell.angle_alpha   90.00
_cell.angle_beta   90.00
_cell.angle_gamma   90.00
#
_symmetry.space_group_name_H-M   'P 1'
#
loop_
_entity.id
_entity.type
_entity.pdbx_description
1 polymer ?
#
loop_
_entity_poly.entity_id
_entity_poly.type
_entity_poly.pdbx_seq_one_letter_code
_entity_poly.pdbx_strand_id
1 'polypeptide(L)'
;MKKSMLFSAIAALLSGLFFFSCNNTAERGQGMQEPSVNKEEAGEYAQLTGQKGEEATAMVITNLSAAFTGEATASAKYAAYSKKAQEEGYPEIAMLFKAASTSENIHANNHRSVLEEMGVKAPDVNPSFVVKTTRENLQDAIAGETYEITTMYPEFLANANSANAQLALISLNYAYKTEQKHKPLYEKALAALEGNQVKSLSMQYYICPTCGNTYDTTPPKRCGISMTSGERFLKIDSI
;
A
#
# COMPACT_ATOMS: atom_id res chain seq x y z
N MET A 1 4.63 76.23 -5.34
CA MET A 1 3.69 76.99 -4.48
C MET A 1 2.27 76.59 -4.82
N LYS A 2 1.49 76.15 -3.81
CA LYS A 2 0.00 76.08 -3.73
C LYS A 2 -0.70 75.09 -4.69
N LYS A 3 -1.77 74.33 -4.37
CA LYS A 3 -2.61 73.99 -3.18
C LYS A 3 -3.50 72.80 -3.68
N SER A 4 -3.82 71.78 -2.85
CA SER A 4 -5.15 71.49 -2.24
C SER A 4 -6.37 71.87 -3.10
N MET A 5 -7.52 71.17 -3.17
CA MET A 5 -8.10 70.00 -2.49
C MET A 5 -9.54 69.82 -3.06
N LEU A 6 -10.06 68.57 -3.05
CA LEU A 6 -11.44 68.12 -2.73
C LEU A 6 -12.71 68.35 -3.61
N PHE A 7 -13.60 67.33 -3.42
CA PHE A 7 -15.06 67.18 -3.66
C PHE A 7 -15.50 66.98 -5.14
N SER A 8 -16.46 66.11 -5.49
CA SER A 8 -17.67 65.65 -4.79
C SER A 8 -18.23 64.35 -5.40
N ALA A 9 -19.05 63.64 -4.64
CA ALA A 9 -19.84 62.47 -5.05
C ALA A 9 -21.06 62.86 -5.91
N ILE A 10 -21.60 61.91 -6.70
CA ILE A 10 -23.04 61.75 -7.02
C ILE A 10 -23.26 60.33 -7.57
N ALA A 11 -24.29 59.67 -7.04
CA ALA A 11 -24.83 58.39 -7.45
C ALA A 11 -25.92 58.56 -8.53
N ALA A 12 -26.13 57.54 -9.39
CA ALA A 12 -27.47 56.98 -9.71
C ALA A 12 -27.42 55.98 -10.90
N LEU A 13 -27.94 54.79 -10.62
CA LEU A 13 -28.90 54.00 -11.40
C LEU A 13 -28.67 53.79 -12.91
N LEU A 14 -28.43 52.53 -13.29
CA LEU A 14 -29.03 51.95 -14.49
C LEU A 14 -29.32 50.45 -14.29
N SER A 15 -30.61 50.17 -14.38
CA SER A 15 -31.28 48.88 -14.47
C SER A 15 -30.82 48.05 -15.67
N GLY A 16 -30.70 46.74 -15.49
CA GLY A 16 -30.57 45.80 -16.60
C GLY A 16 -30.49 44.36 -16.09
N LEU A 17 -31.65 43.70 -15.98
CA LEU A 17 -31.75 42.26 -15.75
C LEU A 17 -31.13 41.50 -16.92
N PHE A 18 -30.23 40.56 -16.63
CA PHE A 18 -30.08 39.34 -17.42
C PHE A 18 -29.86 38.16 -16.46
N PHE A 19 -30.78 37.19 -16.57
CA PHE A 19 -30.77 35.93 -15.86
C PHE A 19 -29.52 35.13 -16.21
N PHE A 20 -28.77 34.67 -15.20
CA PHE A 20 -28.09 33.39 -15.26
C PHE A 20 -28.11 32.73 -13.89
N SER A 21 -28.87 31.63 -13.84
CA SER A 21 -28.86 30.63 -12.77
C SER A 21 -27.55 29.85 -12.84
N CYS A 22 -26.85 29.72 -11.71
CA CYS A 22 -26.27 28.45 -11.25
C CYS A 22 -25.62 28.64 -9.87
N ASN A 23 -26.24 28.02 -8.87
CA ASN A 23 -25.55 27.55 -7.67
C ASN A 23 -24.44 26.58 -8.12
N ASN A 24 -23.22 26.71 -7.60
CA ASN A 24 -22.49 25.51 -7.23
C ASN A 24 -21.54 25.73 -6.06
N THR A 25 -21.69 24.82 -5.11
CA THR A 25 -20.96 24.67 -3.85
C THR A 25 -19.53 24.21 -4.09
N ALA A 26 -18.66 24.63 -3.17
CA ALA A 26 -17.28 24.19 -3.05
C ALA A 26 -17.14 22.66 -3.04
N GLU A 27 -16.31 22.11 -3.92
CA GLU A 27 -15.92 20.70 -3.87
C GLU A 27 -14.69 20.49 -2.99
N ARG A 28 -14.91 19.62 -2.01
CA ARG A 28 -13.97 19.03 -1.06
C ARG A 28 -13.22 17.90 -1.77
N GLY A 29 -11.93 17.75 -1.48
CA GLY A 29 -11.09 16.69 -2.03
C GLY A 29 -11.69 15.29 -1.82
N GLN A 30 -11.62 14.49 -2.88
CA GLN A 30 -11.99 13.08 -2.86
C GLN A 30 -10.88 12.27 -2.17
N GLY A 31 -11.17 11.81 -0.95
CA GLY A 31 -10.47 10.69 -0.33
C GLY A 31 -10.81 9.39 -1.07
N MET A 32 -9.92 8.42 -0.94
CA MET A 32 -10.07 7.08 -1.51
C MET A 32 -11.42 6.48 -1.11
N GLN A 33 -12.20 6.07 -2.10
CA GLN A 33 -13.49 5.44 -1.93
C GLN A 33 -13.27 3.93 -1.88
N GLU A 34 -13.82 3.26 -0.86
CA GLU A 34 -13.74 1.81 -0.70
C GLU A 34 -14.30 1.09 -1.94
N PRO A 35 -13.66 0.02 -2.43
CA PRO A 35 -14.19 -0.77 -3.53
C PRO A 35 -15.39 -1.59 -3.05
N SER A 36 -16.56 -1.34 -3.63
CA SER A 36 -17.76 -2.15 -3.42
C SER A 36 -17.66 -3.46 -4.20
N VAL A 37 -17.41 -4.58 -3.51
CA VAL A 37 -17.48 -5.92 -4.11
C VAL A 37 -18.93 -6.43 -4.01
N ASN A 38 -19.50 -6.84 -5.15
CA ASN A 38 -20.86 -7.37 -5.25
C ASN A 38 -21.01 -8.70 -4.49
N LYS A 39 -22.07 -8.82 -3.69
CA LYS A 39 -22.35 -9.92 -2.75
C LYS A 39 -22.78 -11.25 -3.40
N GLU A 40 -22.66 -11.41 -4.71
CA GLU A 40 -23.29 -12.54 -5.42
C GLU A 40 -22.36 -13.75 -5.70
N GLU A 41 -21.05 -13.67 -5.44
CA GLU A 41 -20.12 -14.79 -5.69
C GLU A 41 -19.82 -15.66 -4.45
N ALA A 42 -20.48 -15.40 -3.31
CA ALA A 42 -20.20 -16.06 -2.02
C ALA A 42 -21.11 -17.27 -1.70
N GLY A 43 -21.75 -17.88 -2.69
CA GLY A 43 -22.89 -18.77 -2.46
C GLY A 43 -22.76 -20.19 -2.98
N GLU A 44 -21.81 -21.00 -2.51
CA GLU A 44 -21.95 -22.48 -2.51
C GLU A 44 -20.98 -23.21 -1.55
N TYR A 45 -20.96 -22.89 -0.24
CA TYR A 45 -20.19 -23.68 0.73
C TYR A 45 -20.89 -23.76 2.10
N ALA A 46 -21.99 -24.50 2.20
CA ALA A 46 -22.67 -24.72 3.48
C ALA A 46 -23.00 -26.20 3.69
N GLN A 47 -22.07 -26.95 4.27
CA GLN A 47 -22.46 -28.03 5.17
C GLN A 47 -21.41 -28.19 6.28
N LEU A 48 -21.85 -27.94 7.53
CA LEU A 48 -21.14 -28.08 8.81
C LEU A 48 -20.51 -26.81 9.42
N THR A 49 -21.11 -25.63 9.28
CA THR A 49 -21.00 -24.56 10.30
C THR A 49 -22.34 -23.81 10.39
N GLY A 50 -22.78 -23.44 11.60
CA GLY A 50 -23.97 -22.58 11.75
C GLY A 50 -23.70 -21.18 11.16
N GLN A 51 -24.76 -20.39 10.90
CA GLN A 51 -24.70 -19.07 10.24
C GLN A 51 -23.56 -18.14 10.73
N LYS A 52 -23.21 -18.20 12.02
CA LYS A 52 -22.11 -17.42 12.60
C LYS A 52 -20.70 -17.85 12.14
N GLY A 53 -20.50 -19.14 11.85
CA GLY A 53 -19.25 -19.67 11.30
C GLY A 53 -19.10 -19.36 9.81
N GLU A 54 -20.21 -19.34 9.09
CA GLU A 54 -20.27 -18.95 7.67
C GLU A 54 -19.91 -17.47 7.48
N GLU A 55 -20.48 -16.57 8.30
CA GLU A 55 -20.15 -15.14 8.29
C GLU A 55 -18.68 -14.86 8.65
N ALA A 56 -18.14 -15.55 9.67
CA ALA A 56 -16.73 -15.42 10.05
C ALA A 56 -15.78 -15.88 8.93
N THR A 57 -16.14 -16.96 8.23
CA THR A 57 -15.37 -17.47 7.09
C THR A 57 -15.41 -16.49 5.91
N ALA A 58 -16.60 -15.95 5.60
CA ALA A 58 -16.77 -14.94 4.55
C ALA A 58 -15.96 -13.67 4.83
N MET A 59 -15.87 -13.23 6.08
CA MET A 59 -15.04 -12.10 6.49
C MET A 59 -13.55 -12.38 6.26
N VAL A 60 -13.06 -13.58 6.59
CA VAL A 60 -11.67 -13.97 6.33
C VAL A 60 -11.36 -13.98 4.83
N ILE A 61 -12.26 -14.50 4.00
CA ILE A 61 -12.13 -14.49 2.53
C ILE A 61 -12.07 -13.05 2.01
N THR A 62 -12.94 -12.18 2.50
CA THR A 62 -12.97 -10.75 2.14
C THR A 62 -11.64 -10.08 2.48
N ASN A 63 -11.14 -10.30 3.70
CA ASN A 63 -9.87 -9.75 4.17
C ASN A 63 -8.68 -10.26 3.36
N LEU A 64 -8.60 -11.57 3.07
CA LEU A 64 -7.53 -12.14 2.25
C LEU A 64 -7.59 -11.62 0.81
N SER A 65 -8.78 -11.44 0.24
CA SER A 65 -8.97 -10.90 -1.11
C SER A 65 -8.54 -9.43 -1.19
N ALA A 66 -8.86 -8.65 -0.15
CA ALA A 66 -8.41 -7.27 -0.03
C ALA A 66 -6.89 -7.18 0.14
N ALA A 67 -6.30 -7.99 1.05
CA ALA A 67 -4.85 -8.05 1.25
C ALA A 67 -4.13 -8.46 -0.05
N PHE A 68 -4.59 -9.53 -0.71
CA PHE A 68 -4.06 -9.96 -2.00
C PHE A 68 -4.07 -8.83 -3.05
N THR A 69 -5.19 -8.10 -3.18
CA THR A 69 -5.32 -7.01 -4.15
C THR A 69 -4.39 -5.85 -3.81
N GLY A 70 -4.29 -5.50 -2.51
CA GLY A 70 -3.38 -4.48 -2.00
C GLY A 70 -1.92 -4.82 -2.29
N GLU A 71 -1.48 -6.01 -1.89
CA GLU A 71 -0.11 -6.52 -2.08
C GLU A 71 0.26 -6.65 -3.56
N ALA A 72 -0.64 -7.16 -4.41
CA ALA A 72 -0.41 -7.22 -5.85
C ALA A 72 -0.26 -5.81 -6.47
N THR A 73 -1.06 -4.85 -5.99
CA THR A 73 -0.96 -3.45 -6.41
C THR A 73 0.32 -2.80 -5.90
N ALA A 74 0.71 -3.04 -4.65
CA ALA A 74 1.95 -2.56 -4.04
C ALA A 74 3.18 -3.11 -4.77
N SER A 75 3.20 -4.40 -5.09
CA SER A 75 4.27 -5.02 -5.89
C SER A 75 4.46 -4.32 -7.24
N ALA A 76 3.38 -4.09 -7.99
CA ALA A 76 3.42 -3.39 -9.27
C ALA A 76 3.83 -1.91 -9.11
N LYS A 77 3.29 -1.24 -8.08
CA LYS A 77 3.58 0.16 -7.74
C LYS A 77 5.07 0.35 -7.43
N TYR A 78 5.64 -0.50 -6.57
CA TYR A 78 7.03 -0.43 -6.18
C TYR A 78 7.99 -0.80 -7.33
N ALA A 79 7.61 -1.70 -8.24
CA ALA A 79 8.38 -1.92 -9.47
C ALA A 79 8.47 -0.64 -10.32
N ALA A 80 7.35 0.09 -10.46
CA ALA A 80 7.33 1.35 -11.18
C ALA A 80 8.11 2.46 -10.44
N TYR A 81 8.03 2.50 -9.11
CA TYR A 81 8.80 3.45 -8.29
C TYR A 81 10.30 3.17 -8.35
N SER A 82 10.70 1.91 -8.42
CA SER A 82 12.10 1.50 -8.63
C SER A 82 12.65 2.08 -9.93
N LYS A 83 11.92 1.89 -11.05
CA LYS A 83 12.30 2.46 -12.35
C LYS A 83 12.41 3.98 -12.29
N LYS A 84 11.45 4.65 -11.66
CA LYS A 84 11.44 6.11 -11.51
C LYS A 84 12.64 6.61 -10.71
N ALA A 85 12.99 5.94 -9.61
CA ALA A 85 14.16 6.28 -8.81
C ALA A 85 15.46 6.10 -9.60
N GLN A 86 15.55 5.07 -10.43
CA GLN A 86 16.70 4.88 -11.31
C GLN A 86 16.82 6.02 -12.34
N GLU A 87 15.71 6.39 -13.00
CA GLU A 87 15.65 7.48 -13.98
C GLU A 87 16.05 8.83 -13.37
N GLU A 88 15.72 9.07 -12.09
CA GLU A 88 16.09 10.29 -11.36
C GLU A 88 17.51 10.26 -10.78
N GLY A 89 18.27 9.18 -11.00
CA GLY A 89 19.67 9.07 -10.57
C GLY A 89 19.85 8.58 -9.13
N TYR A 90 18.86 7.89 -8.57
CA TYR A 90 18.87 7.32 -7.21
C TYR A 90 18.86 5.77 -7.24
N PRO A 91 19.93 5.13 -7.74
CA PRO A 91 19.98 3.66 -7.85
C PRO A 91 19.87 2.94 -6.50
N GLU A 92 20.33 3.56 -5.41
CA GLU A 92 20.18 2.98 -4.07
C GLU A 92 18.70 2.89 -3.64
N ILE A 93 17.90 3.93 -3.93
CA ILE A 93 16.47 3.95 -3.63
C ILE A 93 15.71 3.03 -4.59
N ALA A 94 16.14 2.98 -5.85
CA ALA A 94 15.60 2.04 -6.82
C ALA A 94 15.80 0.58 -6.37
N MET A 95 16.94 0.25 -5.77
CA MET A 95 17.20 -1.08 -5.22
C MET A 95 16.23 -1.43 -4.08
N LEU A 96 15.97 -0.48 -3.18
CA LEU A 96 14.99 -0.66 -2.10
C LEU A 96 13.60 -0.96 -2.65
N PHE A 97 13.11 -0.16 -3.60
CA PHE A 97 11.80 -0.39 -4.21
C PHE A 97 11.73 -1.72 -4.98
N LYS A 98 12.81 -2.15 -5.63
CA LYS A 98 12.88 -3.47 -6.29
C LYS A 98 12.79 -4.61 -5.28
N ALA A 99 13.48 -4.47 -4.15
CA ALA A 99 13.46 -5.43 -3.05
C ALA A 99 12.04 -5.53 -2.44
N ALA A 100 11.40 -4.40 -2.15
CA ALA A 100 10.03 -4.36 -1.65
C ALA A 100 9.01 -4.90 -2.66
N SER A 101 9.12 -4.55 -3.95
CA SER A 101 8.28 -5.13 -5.01
C SER A 101 8.34 -6.66 -5.04
N THR A 102 9.52 -7.23 -4.80
CA THR A 102 9.72 -8.68 -4.70
C THR A 102 9.08 -9.26 -3.44
N SER A 103 9.19 -8.56 -2.30
CA SER A 103 8.53 -8.92 -1.04
C SER A 103 7.00 -8.95 -1.18
N GLU A 104 6.41 -7.89 -1.73
CA GLU A 104 4.95 -7.74 -1.86
C GLU A 104 4.38 -8.78 -2.82
N ASN A 105 5.15 -9.19 -3.83
CA ASN A 105 4.75 -10.30 -4.68
C ASN A 105 4.66 -11.62 -3.90
N ILE A 106 5.57 -11.86 -2.94
CA ILE A 106 5.54 -13.04 -2.07
C ILE A 106 4.31 -12.98 -1.15
N HIS A 107 3.98 -11.82 -0.59
CA HIS A 107 2.77 -11.64 0.23
C HIS A 107 1.50 -11.91 -0.58
N ALA A 108 1.37 -11.29 -1.76
CA ALA A 108 0.26 -11.51 -2.66
C ALA A 108 0.11 -13.01 -3.01
N ASN A 109 1.19 -13.68 -3.38
CA ASN A 109 1.13 -15.11 -3.70
C ASN A 109 0.74 -15.97 -2.49
N ASN A 110 1.22 -15.65 -1.29
CA ASN A 110 0.80 -16.34 -0.07
C ASN A 110 -0.70 -16.17 0.18
N HIS A 111 -1.25 -14.96 0.06
CA HIS A 111 -2.68 -14.72 0.23
C HIS A 111 -3.52 -15.44 -0.84
N ARG A 112 -3.07 -15.41 -2.10
CA ARG A 112 -3.68 -16.16 -3.20
C ARG A 112 -3.75 -17.65 -2.88
N SER A 113 -2.63 -18.26 -2.45
CA SER A 113 -2.60 -19.68 -2.14
C SER A 113 -3.56 -20.03 -1.00
N VAL A 114 -3.70 -19.17 0.02
CA VAL A 114 -4.70 -19.42 1.08
C VAL A 114 -6.13 -19.33 0.55
N LEU A 115 -6.44 -18.36 -0.32
CA LEU A 115 -7.76 -18.28 -0.97
C LEU A 115 -8.07 -19.54 -1.78
N GLU A 116 -7.10 -20.02 -2.57
CA GLU A 116 -7.24 -21.22 -3.39
C GLU A 116 -7.46 -22.49 -2.53
N GLU A 117 -6.72 -22.63 -1.42
CA GLU A 117 -6.93 -23.72 -0.44
C GLU A 117 -8.32 -23.64 0.24
N MET A 118 -8.91 -22.44 0.32
CA MET A 118 -10.28 -22.23 0.78
C MET A 118 -11.34 -22.43 -0.34
N GLY A 119 -10.94 -22.83 -1.55
CA GLY A 119 -11.83 -23.03 -2.68
C GLY A 119 -12.30 -21.73 -3.35
N VAL A 120 -11.59 -20.62 -3.12
CA VAL A 120 -11.92 -19.28 -3.64
C VAL A 120 -10.88 -18.86 -4.66
N LYS A 121 -11.32 -18.46 -5.85
CA LYS A 121 -10.43 -17.84 -6.84
C LYS A 121 -10.00 -16.45 -6.33
N ALA A 122 -8.71 -16.16 -6.34
CA ALA A 122 -8.25 -14.81 -6.06
C ALA A 122 -8.80 -13.79 -7.08
N PRO A 123 -9.13 -12.56 -6.65
CA PRO A 123 -9.63 -11.51 -7.53
C PRO A 123 -8.74 -11.25 -8.75
N ASP A 124 -9.33 -10.81 -9.86
CA ASP A 124 -8.55 -10.26 -10.96
C ASP A 124 -8.08 -8.84 -10.57
N VAL A 125 -6.78 -8.57 -10.67
CA VAL A 125 -6.18 -7.29 -10.25
C VAL A 125 -5.81 -6.48 -11.48
N ASN A 126 -6.31 -5.24 -11.54
CA ASN A 126 -5.84 -4.22 -12.48
C ASN A 126 -5.24 -3.06 -11.65
N PRO A 127 -3.93 -3.11 -11.33
CA PRO A 127 -3.30 -2.15 -10.43
C PRO A 127 -3.49 -0.71 -10.93
N SER A 128 -3.93 0.17 -10.03
CA SER A 128 -4.06 1.60 -10.32
C SER A 128 -3.25 2.39 -9.31
N PHE A 129 -2.25 3.12 -9.78
CA PHE A 129 -1.38 3.97 -8.97
C PHE A 129 -0.78 5.09 -9.82
N VAL A 130 -0.26 6.11 -9.16
CA VAL A 130 0.43 7.23 -9.81
C VAL A 130 1.90 7.18 -9.47
N VAL A 131 2.75 7.32 -10.50
CA VAL A 131 4.20 7.48 -10.33
C VAL A 131 4.53 8.97 -10.32
N LYS A 132 5.11 9.44 -9.22
CA LYS A 132 5.51 10.83 -8.99
C LYS A 132 7.03 10.94 -8.88
N THR A 133 7.56 11.99 -8.26
CA THR A 133 9.00 12.06 -7.94
C THR A 133 9.40 10.99 -6.93
N THR A 134 10.67 10.59 -6.89
CA THR A 134 11.17 9.57 -5.93
C THR A 134 10.86 9.94 -4.48
N ARG A 135 10.94 11.23 -4.14
CA ARG A 135 10.59 11.73 -2.80
C ARG A 135 9.11 11.49 -2.48
N GLU A 136 8.22 11.85 -3.40
CA GLU A 136 6.78 11.65 -3.21
C GLU A 136 6.41 10.16 -3.20
N ASN A 137 7.08 9.34 -4.01
CA ASN A 137 6.88 7.90 -4.03
C ASN A 137 7.32 7.24 -2.70
N LEU A 138 8.40 7.71 -2.07
CA LEU A 138 8.79 7.27 -0.73
C LEU A 138 7.76 7.67 0.34
N GLN A 139 7.21 8.89 0.24
CA GLN A 139 6.14 9.33 1.14
C GLN A 139 4.86 8.50 0.96
N ASP A 140 4.50 8.18 -0.28
CA ASP A 140 3.37 7.29 -0.60
C ASP A 140 3.59 5.88 -0.01
N ALA A 141 4.78 5.30 -0.19
CA ALA A 141 5.13 4.01 0.39
C ALA A 141 5.01 4.04 1.91
N ILE A 142 5.63 5.02 2.60
CA ILE A 142 5.54 5.16 4.07
C ILE A 142 4.07 5.25 4.52
N ALA A 143 3.23 5.99 3.81
CA ALA A 143 1.81 6.11 4.14
C ALA A 143 1.06 4.79 3.98
N GLY A 144 1.33 4.04 2.90
CA GLY A 144 0.78 2.70 2.65
C GLY A 144 1.19 1.73 3.76
N GLU A 145 2.49 1.56 3.97
CA GLU A 145 3.03 0.69 5.03
C GLU A 145 2.46 1.06 6.41
N THR A 146 2.27 2.36 6.69
CA THR A 146 1.68 2.81 7.95
C THR A 146 0.23 2.34 8.09
N TYR A 147 -0.59 2.51 7.06
CA TYR A 147 -1.98 2.03 7.09
C TYR A 147 -2.04 0.51 7.30
N GLU A 148 -1.17 -0.23 6.62
CA GLU A 148 -1.12 -1.67 6.72
C GLU A 148 -0.77 -2.14 8.13
N ILE A 149 0.27 -1.55 8.75
CA ILE A 149 0.71 -1.95 10.10
C ILE A 149 -0.17 -1.43 11.24
N THR A 150 -0.87 -0.30 11.06
CA THR A 150 -1.69 0.29 12.14
C THR A 150 -3.16 -0.07 12.06
N THR A 151 -3.64 -0.47 10.89
CA THR A 151 -5.07 -0.62 10.64
C THR A 151 -5.38 -1.95 9.97
N MET A 152 -4.96 -2.13 8.71
CA MET A 152 -5.41 -3.26 7.88
C MET A 152 -5.02 -4.62 8.48
N TYR A 153 -3.72 -4.88 8.67
CA TYR A 153 -3.27 -6.18 9.15
C TYR A 153 -3.71 -6.50 10.58
N PRO A 154 -3.66 -5.58 11.56
CA PRO A 154 -4.19 -5.84 12.89
C PRO A 154 -5.66 -6.28 12.88
N GLU A 155 -6.51 -5.63 12.08
CA GLU A 155 -7.92 -6.01 11.93
C GLU A 155 -8.05 -7.39 11.27
N PHE A 156 -7.33 -7.62 10.17
CA PHE A 156 -7.42 -8.87 9.43
C PHE A 156 -6.97 -10.06 10.27
N LEU A 157 -5.90 -9.89 11.05
CA LEU A 157 -5.42 -10.89 12.01
C LEU A 157 -6.45 -11.17 13.11
N ALA A 158 -7.12 -10.15 13.64
CA ALA A 158 -8.16 -10.33 14.66
C ALA A 158 -9.34 -11.15 14.12
N ASN A 159 -9.77 -10.89 12.88
CA ASN A 159 -10.84 -11.63 12.22
C ASN A 159 -10.43 -13.09 11.94
N ALA A 160 -9.23 -13.30 11.40
CA ALA A 160 -8.70 -14.65 11.15
C ALA A 160 -8.52 -15.46 12.44
N ASN A 161 -8.09 -14.82 13.53
CA ASN A 161 -7.98 -15.46 14.84
C ASN A 161 -9.35 -15.85 15.40
N SER A 162 -10.33 -14.95 15.31
CA SER A 162 -11.70 -15.20 15.79
C SER A 162 -12.38 -16.34 15.01
N ALA A 163 -12.04 -16.49 13.73
CA ALA A 163 -12.51 -17.58 12.87
C ALA A 163 -11.71 -18.89 12.99
N ASN A 164 -10.62 -18.93 13.79
CA ASN A 164 -9.66 -20.03 13.85
C ASN A 164 -9.07 -20.41 12.47
N ALA A 165 -8.91 -19.44 11.57
CA ALA A 165 -8.39 -19.64 10.22
C ALA A 165 -6.85 -19.64 10.22
N GLN A 166 -6.26 -20.78 10.59
CA GLN A 166 -4.81 -20.88 10.84
C GLN A 166 -3.93 -20.52 9.63
N LEU A 167 -4.30 -20.93 8.42
CA LEU A 167 -3.54 -20.59 7.20
C LEU A 167 -3.61 -19.09 6.89
N ALA A 168 -4.78 -18.48 7.06
CA ALA A 168 -4.97 -17.04 6.92
C ALA A 168 -4.11 -16.28 7.94
N LEU A 169 -4.12 -16.70 9.21
CA LEU A 169 -3.27 -16.11 10.26
C LEU A 169 -1.79 -16.14 9.89
N ILE A 170 -1.28 -17.27 9.40
CA ILE A 170 0.13 -17.40 9.01
C ILE A 170 0.45 -16.43 7.88
N SER A 171 -0.36 -16.43 6.82
CA SER A 171 -0.14 -15.59 5.64
C SER A 171 -0.21 -14.10 5.98
N LEU A 172 -1.22 -13.66 6.73
CA LEU A 172 -1.40 -12.28 7.17
C LEU A 172 -0.29 -11.83 8.13
N ASN A 173 0.14 -12.72 9.04
CA ASN A 173 1.20 -12.37 9.99
C ASN A 173 2.58 -12.29 9.31
N TYR A 174 2.81 -13.05 8.24
CA TYR A 174 4.03 -12.91 7.44
C TYR A 174 4.16 -11.52 6.83
N ALA A 175 3.13 -11.04 6.13
CA ALA A 175 3.10 -9.69 5.57
C ALA A 175 3.20 -8.64 6.68
N TYR A 176 2.32 -8.69 7.68
CA TYR A 176 2.32 -7.75 8.81
C TYR A 176 3.70 -7.55 9.47
N LYS A 177 4.44 -8.63 9.73
CA LYS A 177 5.77 -8.57 10.34
C LYS A 177 6.84 -8.03 9.39
N THR A 178 6.67 -8.23 8.09
CA THR A 178 7.55 -7.70 7.04
C THR A 178 7.31 -6.19 6.85
N GLU A 179 6.07 -5.73 6.82
CA GLU A 179 5.69 -4.31 6.65
C GLU A 179 6.21 -3.43 7.79
N GLN A 180 6.26 -3.99 9.01
CA GLN A 180 6.92 -3.37 10.16
C GLN A 180 8.41 -3.07 9.94
N LYS A 181 9.05 -3.74 8.97
CA LYS A 181 10.44 -3.48 8.56
C LYS A 181 10.52 -2.63 7.29
N HIS A 182 9.56 -2.70 6.38
CA HIS A 182 9.57 -1.88 5.17
C HIS A 182 9.41 -0.40 5.48
N LYS A 183 8.46 -0.04 6.36
CA LYS A 183 8.27 1.35 6.79
C LYS A 183 9.58 2.04 7.22
N PRO A 184 10.37 1.53 8.20
CA PRO A 184 11.61 2.17 8.60
C PRO A 184 12.70 2.17 7.50
N LEU A 185 12.68 1.22 6.55
CA LEU A 185 13.57 1.27 5.39
C LEU A 185 13.24 2.45 4.47
N TYR A 186 11.94 2.69 4.20
CA TYR A 186 11.50 3.85 3.43
C TYR A 186 11.75 5.17 4.16
N GLU A 187 11.50 5.24 5.47
CA GLU A 187 11.81 6.43 6.28
C GLU A 187 13.31 6.76 6.24
N LYS A 188 14.17 5.75 6.36
CA LYS A 188 15.63 5.89 6.21
C LYS A 188 16.01 6.38 4.82
N ALA A 189 15.39 5.84 3.77
CA ALA A 189 15.64 6.26 2.39
C ALA A 189 15.20 7.71 2.13
N LEU A 190 14.04 8.12 2.65
CA LEU A 190 13.54 9.49 2.55
C LEU A 190 14.48 10.47 3.27
N ALA A 191 14.88 10.16 4.51
CA ALA A 191 15.82 10.98 5.26
C ALA A 191 17.18 11.10 4.54
N ALA A 192 17.69 9.99 3.97
CA ALA A 192 18.93 10.00 3.19
C ALA A 192 18.79 10.83 1.90
N LEU A 193 17.64 10.80 1.24
CA LEU A 193 17.37 11.63 0.06
C LEU A 193 17.38 13.11 0.42
N GLU A 194 16.67 13.50 1.48
CA GLU A 194 16.57 14.89 1.92
C GLU A 194 17.89 15.44 2.48
N GLY A 195 18.69 14.56 3.11
CA GLY A 195 20.02 14.88 3.62
C GLY A 195 21.14 14.81 2.58
N ASN A 196 20.85 14.49 1.33
CA ASN A 196 21.85 14.23 0.27
C ASN A 196 22.89 13.14 0.64
N GLN A 197 22.42 12.09 1.32
CA GLN A 197 23.18 10.95 1.84
C GLN A 197 22.74 9.62 1.22
N VAL A 198 22.09 9.63 0.04
CA VAL A 198 21.57 8.41 -0.62
C VAL A 198 22.64 7.32 -0.81
N LYS A 199 23.91 7.70 -0.96
CA LYS A 199 25.04 6.76 -1.08
C LYS A 199 25.34 5.94 0.18
N SER A 200 24.73 6.29 1.32
CA SER A 200 24.81 5.51 2.57
C SER A 200 23.80 4.35 2.63
N LEU A 201 22.83 4.32 1.71
CA LEU A 201 21.83 3.27 1.63
C LEU A 201 22.42 1.99 1.03
N SER A 202 21.76 0.86 1.30
CA SER A 202 22.22 -0.43 0.79
C SER A 202 22.00 -0.54 -0.72
N MET A 203 22.97 -1.14 -1.41
CA MET A 203 22.86 -1.58 -2.81
C MET A 203 22.58 -3.08 -2.90
N GLN A 204 22.23 -3.72 -1.79
CA GLN A 204 22.02 -5.15 -1.72
C GLN A 204 20.95 -5.48 -0.68
N TYR A 205 19.95 -6.23 -1.11
CA TYR A 205 18.87 -6.70 -0.25
C TYR A 205 18.72 -8.21 -0.33
N TYR A 206 18.23 -8.79 0.75
CA TYR A 206 17.95 -10.22 0.83
C TYR A 206 16.50 -10.42 1.25
N ILE A 207 15.75 -11.14 0.42
CA ILE A 207 14.32 -11.38 0.61
C ILE A 207 14.10 -12.84 0.99
N CYS A 208 13.40 -13.06 2.10
CA CYS A 208 12.99 -14.42 2.46
C CYS A 208 11.92 -14.92 1.48
N PRO A 209 12.15 -16.02 0.73
CA PRO A 209 11.23 -16.48 -0.31
C PRO A 209 9.90 -17.02 0.23
N THR A 210 9.78 -17.20 1.54
CA THR A 210 8.58 -17.77 2.19
C THR A 210 7.66 -16.68 2.74
N CYS A 211 8.20 -15.56 3.22
CA CYS A 211 7.42 -14.57 3.97
C CYS A 211 7.73 -13.13 3.60
N GLY A 212 8.46 -12.87 2.50
CA GLY A 212 8.79 -11.52 2.04
C GLY A 212 9.84 -10.76 2.87
N ASN A 213 10.17 -11.23 4.08
CA ASN A 213 11.06 -10.52 5.00
C ASN A 213 12.35 -9.97 4.36
N THR A 214 12.48 -8.63 4.39
CA THR A 214 13.54 -7.87 3.72
C THR A 214 14.69 -7.55 4.67
N TYR A 215 15.93 -7.83 4.25
CA TYR A 215 17.15 -7.46 4.98
C TYR A 215 18.03 -6.57 4.10
N ASP A 216 18.44 -5.39 4.62
CA ASP A 216 19.35 -4.43 3.96
C ASP A 216 20.84 -4.68 4.31
N THR A 217 21.11 -5.79 4.99
CA THR A 217 22.43 -6.27 5.44
C THR A 217 22.54 -7.78 5.24
N THR A 218 23.65 -8.40 5.65
CA THR A 218 23.81 -9.85 5.63
C THR A 218 22.64 -10.54 6.35
N PRO A 219 21.91 -11.47 5.69
CA PRO A 219 20.75 -12.10 6.29
C PRO A 219 21.18 -13.07 7.41
N PRO A 220 20.32 -13.31 8.40
CA PRO A 220 20.58 -14.31 9.43
C PRO A 220 20.59 -15.73 8.85
N LYS A 221 21.20 -16.68 9.58
CA LYS A 221 21.15 -18.12 9.22
C LYS A 221 19.72 -18.66 9.09
N ARG A 222 18.76 -18.06 9.78
CA ARG A 222 17.33 -18.36 9.67
C ARG A 222 16.52 -17.08 9.69
N CYS A 223 15.51 -16.99 8.83
CA CYS A 223 14.58 -15.88 8.81
C CYS A 223 13.92 -15.67 10.18
N GLY A 224 13.91 -14.44 10.67
CA GLY A 224 13.31 -14.09 11.96
C GLY A 224 11.78 -14.18 12.02
N ILE A 225 11.12 -14.45 10.89
CA ILE A 225 9.67 -14.58 10.77
C ILE A 225 9.29 -16.04 10.44
N SER A 226 9.82 -16.59 9.34
CA SER A 226 9.42 -17.92 8.84
C SER A 226 10.39 -19.06 9.18
N MET A 227 11.53 -18.78 9.83
CA MET A 227 12.59 -19.75 10.13
C MET A 227 13.26 -20.42 8.91
N THR A 228 12.91 -19.98 7.69
CA THR A 228 13.54 -20.37 6.43
C THR A 228 15.05 -20.19 6.50
N SER A 229 15.81 -21.17 5.97
CA SER A 229 17.28 -21.09 5.91
C SER A 229 17.74 -19.83 5.17
N GLY A 230 18.74 -19.14 5.71
CA GLY A 230 19.38 -17.96 5.12
C GLY A 230 19.94 -18.21 3.71
N GLU A 231 20.35 -19.45 3.43
CA GLU A 231 20.87 -19.88 2.12
C GLU A 231 19.84 -19.82 1.00
N ARG A 232 18.54 -19.79 1.34
CA ARG A 232 17.45 -19.72 0.36
C ARG A 232 17.03 -18.29 0.00
N PHE A 233 17.66 -17.28 0.62
CA PHE A 233 17.20 -15.91 0.45
C PHE A 233 17.48 -15.45 -0.98
N LEU A 234 16.49 -14.77 -1.55
CA LEU A 234 16.63 -14.14 -2.85
C LEU A 234 17.51 -12.91 -2.67
N LYS A 235 18.60 -12.85 -3.43
CA LYS A 235 19.53 -11.72 -3.40
C LYS A 235 19.16 -10.73 -4.49
N ILE A 236 18.95 -9.47 -4.11
CA ILE A 236 18.68 -8.35 -5.02
C ILE A 236 19.89 -7.42 -4.94
N ASP A 237 20.78 -7.46 -5.93
CA ASP A 237 22.04 -6.71 -5.96
C ASP A 237 22.33 -6.01 -7.29
N SER A 238 21.35 -6.01 -8.20
CA SER A 238 21.38 -5.26 -9.45
C SER A 238 19.98 -4.73 -9.79
N ILE A 239 19.92 -3.59 -10.49
CA ILE A 239 18.66 -3.05 -11.03
C ILE A 239 18.39 -3.70 -12.38
#